data_AF-A0A0R1VCI7-F1
#
_entry.id   AF-A0A0R1VCI7-F1
#
_cell.length_a   1.000
_cell.length_b   1.000
_cell.length_c   1.000
_cell.angle_alpha   90.00
_cell.angle_beta   90.00
_cell.angle_gamma   90.00
#
_symmetry.space_group_name_H-M   'P 1'
#
loop_
_entity.id
_entity.type
_entity.pdbx_description
1 polymer ?
#
loop_
_entity_poly.entity_id
_entity_poly.type
_entity_poly.pdbx_seq_one_letter_code
_entity_poly.pdbx_strand_id
1 'polypeptide(L)'
;MKRKIKPLTSLPVLYAGNWKYFDGTRNRTHTISISPKLNLTIDDQAIPANVEHINSQELTFVDKFGYRITIQTNQERPVKLIDEADDQAYNIEPL
;
A
#
# COMPACT_ATOMS: atom_id res chain seq x y z
N MET A 1 18.25 -30.26 -15.24
CA MET A 1 18.20 -29.14 -14.26
C MET A 1 16.76 -28.64 -14.17
N LYS A 2 16.11 -28.73 -13.00
CA LYS A 2 14.75 -28.21 -12.80
C LYS A 2 14.84 -26.70 -12.58
N ARG A 3 14.46 -25.89 -13.58
CA ARG A 3 14.24 -24.44 -13.38
C ARG A 3 13.13 -24.30 -12.32
N LYS A 4 13.45 -23.78 -11.14
CA LYS A 4 12.45 -23.32 -10.19
C LYS A 4 11.76 -22.12 -10.85
N ILE A 5 10.59 -22.33 -11.44
CA ILE A 5 9.74 -21.25 -11.91
C ILE A 5 9.29 -20.51 -10.64
N LYS A 6 9.88 -19.35 -10.34
CA LYS A 6 9.26 -18.44 -9.37
C LYS A 6 7.88 -18.13 -9.95
N PRO A 7 6.76 -18.35 -9.23
CA PRO A 7 5.47 -17.92 -9.73
C PRO A 7 5.57 -16.43 -10.06
N LEU A 8 5.05 -16.02 -11.21
CA LEU A 8 4.88 -14.60 -11.49
C LEU A 8 3.97 -14.06 -10.38
N THR A 9 4.52 -13.33 -9.42
CA THR A 9 3.70 -12.66 -8.41
C THR A 9 2.85 -11.65 -9.15
N SER A 10 1.54 -11.87 -9.22
CA SER A 10 0.62 -10.90 -9.79
C SER A 10 0.72 -9.60 -9.01
N LEU A 11 0.64 -8.45 -9.68
CA LEU A 11 0.77 -7.14 -9.03
C LEU A 11 -0.12 -7.01 -7.77
N PRO A 12 -1.40 -7.40 -7.77
CA PRO A 12 -2.22 -7.30 -6.55
C PRO A 12 -1.67 -8.07 -5.35
N VAL A 13 -1.01 -9.20 -5.59
CA VAL A 13 -0.39 -10.02 -4.54
C VAL A 13 0.90 -9.38 -4.02
N LEU A 14 1.65 -8.65 -4.86
CA LEU A 14 2.82 -7.88 -4.43
C LEU A 14 2.41 -6.82 -3.39
N TYR A 15 1.25 -6.20 -3.57
CA TYR A 15 0.72 -5.17 -2.67
C TYR A 15 -0.22 -5.68 -1.60
N ALA A 16 -0.52 -6.99 -1.51
CA ALA A 16 -1.47 -7.50 -0.54
C ALA A 16 -0.80 -7.87 0.80
N GLY A 17 -1.45 -7.53 1.90
CA GLY A 17 -0.86 -7.70 3.24
C GLY A 17 -1.36 -6.67 4.26
N ASN A 18 -0.69 -6.66 5.41
CA ASN A 18 -0.92 -5.71 6.48
C ASN A 18 0.41 -5.09 6.89
N TRP A 19 0.42 -3.77 7.07
CA TRP A 19 1.58 -2.99 7.48
C TRP A 19 1.20 -2.02 8.58
N LYS A 20 2.22 -1.43 9.19
CA LYS A 20 2.10 -0.33 10.14
C LYS A 20 3.03 0.81 9.74
N TYR A 21 2.66 2.02 10.10
CA TYR A 21 3.53 3.19 10.05
C TYR A 21 3.34 4.06 11.29
N PHE A 22 4.36 4.85 11.62
CA PHE A 22 4.29 5.82 12.70
C PHE A 22 4.06 7.22 12.13
N ASP A 23 2.97 7.85 12.55
CA ASP A 23 2.70 9.26 12.30
C ASP A 23 3.26 10.09 13.45
N GLY A 24 4.37 10.78 13.19
CA GLY A 24 5.02 11.66 14.15
C GLY A 24 4.22 12.93 14.46
N THR A 25 3.33 13.38 13.58
CA THR A 25 2.52 14.58 13.79
C THR A 25 1.43 14.35 14.84
N ARG A 26 0.86 13.15 14.84
CA ARG A 26 -0.18 12.71 15.80
C ARG A 26 0.37 11.81 16.91
N ASN A 27 1.68 11.55 16.90
CA ASN A 27 2.38 10.65 17.82
C ASN A 27 1.66 9.29 17.97
N ARG A 28 1.28 8.69 16.84
CA ARG A 28 0.44 7.49 16.79
C ARG A 28 0.94 6.52 15.74
N THR A 29 0.85 5.22 16.05
CA THR A 29 1.02 4.16 15.05
C THR A 29 -0.32 3.84 14.41
N HIS A 30 -0.32 3.77 13.09
CA HIS A 30 -1.45 3.39 12.27
C HIS A 30 -1.20 2.04 11.60
N THR A 31 -2.27 1.31 11.30
CA THR A 31 -2.21 0.10 10.48
C THR A 31 -2.81 0.35 9.11
N ILE A 32 -2.28 -0.32 8.11
CA ILE A 32 -2.80 -0.34 6.74
C ILE A 32 -2.94 -1.78 6.29
N SER A 33 -4.07 -2.10 5.68
CA SER A 33 -4.33 -3.39 5.07
C SER A 33 -4.74 -3.20 3.62
N ILE A 34 -4.09 -3.95 2.74
CA ILE A 34 -4.42 -3.99 1.32
C ILE A 34 -4.80 -5.44 1.01
N SER A 35 -6.04 -5.65 0.61
CA SER A 35 -6.50 -6.99 0.25
C SER A 35 -5.99 -7.41 -1.14
N PRO A 36 -6.00 -8.71 -1.50
CA PRO A 36 -5.69 -9.16 -2.86
C PRO A 36 -6.63 -8.61 -3.94
N LYS A 37 -7.78 -8.04 -3.55
CA LYS A 37 -8.72 -7.33 -4.43
C LYS A 37 -8.40 -5.83 -4.56
N LEU A 38 -7.31 -5.37 -3.96
CA LEU A 38 -6.90 -3.97 -3.90
C LEU A 38 -7.89 -3.06 -3.16
N ASN A 39 -8.60 -3.59 -2.16
CA ASN A 39 -9.30 -2.72 -1.20
C ASN A 39 -8.32 -2.23 -0.14
N LEU A 40 -8.36 -0.93 0.15
CA LEU A 40 -7.54 -0.25 1.16
C LEU A 40 -8.30 -0.08 2.47
N THR A 41 -7.64 -0.36 3.59
CA THR A 41 -8.15 -0.14 4.94
C THR A 41 -7.05 0.51 5.77
N ILE A 42 -7.39 1.52 6.58
CA ILE A 42 -6.48 2.17 7.53
C ILE A 42 -7.12 2.11 8.91
N ASP A 43 -6.40 1.64 9.93
CA ASP A 43 -6.92 1.42 11.30
C ASP A 43 -8.25 0.65 11.31
N ASP A 44 -8.33 -0.44 10.54
CA ASP A 44 -9.54 -1.26 10.34
C ASP A 44 -10.74 -0.53 9.69
N GLN A 45 -10.57 0.73 9.28
CA GLN A 45 -11.56 1.50 8.56
C GLN A 45 -11.33 1.42 7.04
N ALA A 46 -12.33 0.93 6.31
CA ALA A 46 -12.26 0.86 4.85
C ALA A 46 -12.19 2.26 4.25
N ILE A 47 -11.21 2.47 3.36
CA ILE A 47 -11.06 3.71 2.61
C ILE A 47 -11.71 3.51 1.24
N PRO A 48 -12.84 4.20 0.95
CA PRO A 48 -13.51 4.08 -0.33
C PRO A 48 -12.70 4.81 -1.43
N ALA A 49 -11.75 4.08 -2.01
CA ALA A 49 -10.88 4.55 -3.08
C ALA A 49 -10.83 3.54 -4.23
N ASN A 50 -10.55 4.04 -5.43
CA ASN A 50 -10.32 3.22 -6.62
C ASN A 50 -8.83 3.14 -6.92
N VAL A 51 -8.40 2.08 -7.59
CA VAL A 51 -7.04 1.99 -8.13
C VAL A 51 -6.95 2.92 -9.34
N GLU A 52 -6.14 3.97 -9.22
CA GLU A 52 -5.80 4.85 -10.35
C GLU A 52 -4.68 4.24 -11.20
N HIS A 53 -3.68 3.66 -10.54
CA HIS A 53 -2.49 3.11 -11.19
C HIS A 53 -1.89 1.95 -10.41
N ILE A 54 -1.34 0.96 -11.11
CA ILE A 54 -0.60 -0.16 -10.50
C ILE A 54 0.49 -0.65 -11.44
N ASN A 55 1.72 -0.75 -10.93
CA ASN A 55 2.83 -1.41 -11.62
C ASN A 55 3.71 -2.14 -10.60
N SER A 56 4.96 -2.48 -10.94
CA SER A 56 5.88 -3.19 -10.04
C SER A 56 6.58 -2.28 -9.01
N GLN A 57 6.41 -0.97 -9.11
CA GLN A 57 7.08 0.05 -8.31
C GLN A 57 6.10 0.74 -7.37
N GLU A 58 4.89 1.04 -7.85
CA GLU A 58 3.87 1.76 -7.09
C GLU A 58 2.43 1.30 -7.39
N LEU A 59 1.59 1.48 -6.38
CA LEU A 59 0.14 1.33 -6.42
C LEU A 59 -0.47 2.63 -5.92
N THR A 60 -1.28 3.28 -6.74
CA THR A 60 -1.92 4.55 -6.42
C THR A 60 -3.43 4.35 -6.32
N PHE A 61 -3.97 4.68 -5.14
CA PHE A 61 -5.39 4.80 -4.90
C PHE A 61 -5.83 6.25 -5.05
N VAL A 62 -7.03 6.48 -5.57
CA VAL A 62 -7.68 7.79 -5.62
C VAL A 62 -9.05 7.71 -4.97
N ASP A 63 -9.32 8.62 -4.03
CA ASP A 63 -10.61 8.69 -3.36
C ASP A 63 -11.66 9.48 -4.17
N LYS A 64 -12.87 9.60 -3.62
CA LYS A 64 -13.98 10.33 -4.27
C LYS A 64 -13.75 11.86 -4.40
N PHE A 65 -12.79 12.40 -3.65
CA PHE A 65 -12.44 13.83 -3.66
C PHE A 65 -11.25 14.11 -4.58
N GLY A 66 -10.58 13.07 -5.08
CA GLY A 66 -9.43 13.17 -5.98
C GLY A 66 -8.07 13.09 -5.27
N TYR A 67 -8.04 12.83 -3.95
CA TYR A 67 -6.80 12.68 -3.20
C TYR A 67 -6.19 11.31 -3.41
N ARG A 68 -4.86 11.28 -3.53
CA ARG A 68 -4.10 10.06 -3.79
C ARG A 68 -3.43 9.49 -2.55
N ILE A 69 -3.49 8.17 -2.44
CA ILE A 69 -2.63 7.38 -1.55
C ILE A 69 -1.76 6.48 -2.40
N THR A 70 -0.45 6.69 -2.34
CA THR A 70 0.53 5.94 -3.14
C THR A 70 1.35 5.02 -2.26
N ILE A 71 1.38 3.74 -2.62
CA ILE A 71 2.16 2.70 -1.96
C ILE A 71 3.35 2.35 -2.87
N GLN A 72 4.58 2.61 -2.41
CA GLN A 72 5.79 2.24 -3.14
C GLN A 72 6.36 0.92 -2.63
N THR A 73 6.95 0.15 -3.54
CA THR A 73 7.59 -1.13 -3.24
C THR A 73 9.09 -1.08 -3.49
N ASN A 74 9.81 -2.02 -2.88
CA ASN A 74 11.18 -2.36 -3.25
C ASN A 74 11.23 -3.56 -4.22
N GLN A 75 10.18 -3.78 -5.01
CA GLN A 75 9.93 -4.93 -5.90
C GLN A 75 9.66 -6.27 -5.20
N GLU A 76 9.85 -6.36 -3.88
CA GLU A 76 9.51 -7.56 -3.09
C GLU A 76 8.30 -7.34 -2.19
N ARG A 77 8.18 -6.12 -1.63
CA ARG A 77 7.08 -5.74 -0.74
C ARG A 77 6.87 -4.23 -0.72
N PRO A 78 5.70 -3.76 -0.26
CA PRO A 78 5.50 -2.36 0.09
C PRO A 78 6.48 -1.91 1.19
N VAL A 79 7.01 -0.70 1.01
CA VAL A 79 8.01 -0.11 1.93
C VAL A 79 7.70 1.34 2.29
N LYS A 80 6.87 2.03 1.50
CA LYS A 80 6.53 3.42 1.74
C LYS A 80 5.06 3.71 1.39
N LEU A 81 4.43 4.55 2.19
CA LEU A 81 3.10 5.14 1.96
C LEU A 81 3.26 6.64 1.78
N ILE A 82 2.58 7.22 0.80
CA ILE A 82 2.50 8.66 0.56
C ILE A 82 1.02 9.03 0.59
N ASP A 83 0.67 9.96 1.47
CA ASP A 83 -0.68 10.50 1.63
C ASP A 83 -0.70 11.94 1.11
N GLU A 84 -1.35 12.16 -0.03
CA GLU A 84 -1.44 13.48 -0.66
C GLU A 84 -2.35 14.44 0.11
N ALA A 85 -3.34 13.92 0.87
CA ALA A 85 -4.26 14.78 1.63
C ALA A 85 -3.57 15.44 2.81
N ASP A 86 -2.67 14.71 3.48
CA ASP A 86 -1.90 15.20 4.63
C ASP A 86 -0.50 15.75 4.24
N ASP A 87 -0.11 15.68 2.96
CA ASP A 87 1.25 15.97 2.45
C ASP A 87 2.34 15.24 3.25
N GLN A 88 2.10 13.96 3.53
CA GLN A 88 2.97 13.12 4.34
C GLN A 88 3.47 11.89 3.60
N ALA A 89 4.65 11.43 4.01
CA ALA A 89 5.22 10.19 3.54
C ALA A 89 5.78 9.38 4.72
N TYR A 90 5.41 8.11 4.77
CA TYR A 90 5.74 7.23 5.88
C TYR A 90 6.43 5.97 5.39
N ASN A 91 7.46 5.54 6.12
CA ASN A 91 7.97 4.19 5.98
C ASN A 91 6.96 3.22 6.58
N ILE A 92 6.62 2.17 5.84
CA ILE A 92 5.71 1.12 6.32
C ILE A 92 6.49 -0.17 6.54
N GLU A 93 6.13 -0.87 7.60
CA GLU A 93 6.73 -2.15 7.98
C GLU A 93 5.64 -3.21 8.08
N PRO A 94 5.92 -4.47 7.72
CA PRO A 94 5.00 -5.57 8.01
C PRO A 94 4.60 -5.56 9.49
N LEU A 95 3.32 -5.84 9.76
CA LEU A 95 2.79 -5.94 11.12
C LEU A 95 3.49 -7.04 11.93
#